data_AF-A0A8J2M6Q5-F1
#
_entry.id   AF-A0A8J2M6Q5-F1
#
_cell.length_a   1.000
_cell.length_b   1.000
_cell.length_c   1.000
_cell.angle_alpha   90.00
_cell.angle_beta   90.00
_cell.angle_gamma   90.00
#
_symmetry.space_group_name_H-M   'P 1'
#
loop_
_entity.id
_entity.type
_entity.pdbx_description
1 polymer ?
#
loop_
_entity_poly.entity_id
_entity_poly.type
_entity_poly.pdbx_seq_one_letter_code
_entity_poly.pdbx_strand_id
1 'polypeptide(L)'
;MNLPEKRMKEAVDALIDDIDQSYLRRINKKMFVCSSDCYDKSMNRDIVETCVESCNKPVKNASNILQNELDNLQAQLNRCGMTCFDKATQKFGPDPVKYTEIQSKEFDKQLLNCACSCVDDHIKLLPNIRKRLIDSYQKFLK
;
A
#
# COMPACT_ATOMS: atom_id res chain seq x y z
N MET A 1 24.07 0.90 5.71
CA MET A 1 22.95 1.76 5.28
C MET A 1 21.88 0.84 4.72
N ASN A 2 20.66 0.82 5.24
CA ASN A 2 19.59 -0.01 4.64
C ASN A 2 19.22 0.55 3.26
N LEU A 3 19.03 -0.32 2.28
CA LEU A 3 18.55 0.05 0.94
C LEU A 3 17.20 0.80 1.05
N PRO A 4 16.96 1.88 0.27
CA PRO A 4 15.72 2.65 0.31
C PRO A 4 14.47 1.77 0.20
N GLU A 5 14.49 0.82 -0.73
CA GLU A 5 13.38 -0.13 -0.97
C GLU A 5 13.05 -0.96 0.28
N LYS A 6 14.06 -1.43 1.00
CA LYS A 6 13.87 -2.20 2.23
C LYS A 6 13.17 -1.36 3.30
N ARG A 7 13.59 -0.11 3.48
CA ARG A 7 12.99 0.82 4.47
C ARG A 7 11.53 1.10 4.12
N MET A 8 11.23 1.32 2.85
CA MET A 8 9.88 1.55 2.39
C MET A 8 8.99 0.33 2.62
N LYS A 9 9.49 -0.86 2.27
CA LYS A 9 8.80 -2.13 2.51
C LYS A 9 8.48 -2.34 3.98
N GLU A 10 9.48 -2.20 4.86
CA GLU A 10 9.29 -2.37 6.31
C GLU A 10 8.22 -1.40 6.87
N ALA A 11 8.20 -0.16 6.40
CA ALA A 11 7.22 0.83 6.83
C ALA A 11 5.79 0.53 6.32
N VAL A 12 5.67 0.04 5.08
CA VAL A 12 4.37 -0.37 4.52
C VAL A 12 3.86 -1.64 5.19
N ASP A 13 4.72 -2.64 5.42
CA ASP A 13 4.37 -3.89 6.11
C ASP A 13 3.86 -3.56 7.53
N ALA A 14 4.55 -2.67 8.27
CA ALA A 14 4.11 -2.22 9.58
C ALA A 14 2.75 -1.50 9.56
N LEU A 15 2.47 -0.70 8.53
CA LEU A 15 1.16 -0.07 8.35
C LEU A 15 0.06 -1.12 8.10
N ILE A 16 0.33 -2.10 7.23
CA ILE A 16 -0.61 -3.17 6.90
C ILE A 16 -0.92 -4.01 8.15
N ASP A 17 0.11 -4.37 8.92
CA ASP A 17 -0.03 -5.14 10.15
C ASP A 17 -0.88 -4.41 11.20
N ASP A 18 -0.64 -3.10 11.40
CA ASP A 18 -1.45 -2.29 12.32
C ASP A 18 -2.92 -2.21 11.87
N ILE A 19 -3.17 -2.00 10.58
CA ILE A 19 -4.51 -1.92 10.01
C ILE A 19 -5.24 -3.27 10.10
N ASP A 20 -4.54 -4.38 9.83
CA ASP A 20 -5.08 -5.73 9.96
C ASP A 20 -5.53 -6.00 11.39
N GLN A 21 -4.61 -5.81 12.34
CA GLN A 21 -4.86 -6.10 13.76
C GLN A 21 -5.95 -5.21 14.35
N SER A 22 -5.95 -3.92 14.00
CA SER A 22 -6.86 -2.94 14.58
C SER A 22 -8.26 -2.95 13.97
N TYR A 23 -8.40 -3.25 12.68
CA TYR A 23 -9.66 -3.08 11.94
C TYR A 23 -10.06 -4.31 11.12
N LEU A 24 -9.20 -4.81 10.22
CA LEU A 24 -9.62 -5.83 9.26
C LEU A 24 -10.05 -7.13 9.93
N ARG A 25 -9.37 -7.57 11.00
CA ARG A 25 -9.79 -8.76 11.77
C ARG A 25 -11.20 -8.63 12.33
N ARG A 26 -11.59 -7.44 12.79
CA ARG A 26 -12.95 -7.18 13.31
C ARG A 26 -13.99 -7.17 12.21
N ILE A 27 -13.67 -6.58 11.06
CA ILE A 27 -14.55 -6.59 9.87
C ILE A 27 -14.78 -8.04 9.42
N ASN A 28 -13.70 -8.83 9.33
CA ASN A 28 -13.78 -10.26 9.00
C ASN A 28 -14.59 -11.04 10.04
N LYS A 29 -14.37 -10.81 11.34
CA LYS A 29 -15.18 -11.45 12.39
C LYS A 29 -16.67 -11.17 12.22
N LYS A 30 -17.07 -9.91 11.97
CA LYS A 30 -18.47 -9.54 11.69
C LYS A 30 -19.01 -10.28 10.46
N MET A 31 -18.23 -10.37 9.39
CA MET A 31 -18.61 -11.11 8.18
C MET A 31 -18.85 -12.59 8.47
N PHE A 32 -17.97 -13.26 9.24
CA PHE A 32 -18.13 -14.67 9.58
C PHE A 32 -19.35 -14.92 10.46
N VAL A 33 -19.59 -14.07 11.47
CA VAL A 33 -20.79 -14.17 12.32
C VAL A 33 -22.07 -13.98 11.48
N CYS A 34 -22.12 -12.94 10.65
CA CYS A 34 -23.22 -12.71 9.71
C CYS A 34 -23.46 -13.92 8.78
N SER A 35 -22.38 -14.50 8.25
CA SER A 35 -22.46 -15.64 7.34
C SER A 35 -22.93 -16.90 8.07
N SER A 36 -22.53 -17.11 9.32
CA SER A 36 -23.05 -18.18 10.19
C SER A 36 -24.57 -18.09 10.32
N ASP A 37 -25.09 -16.91 10.64
CA ASP A 37 -26.54 -16.68 10.80
C ASP A 37 -27.34 -16.92 9.50
N CYS A 38 -26.69 -16.92 8.33
CA CYS A 38 -27.32 -17.29 7.07
C CYS A 38 -27.69 -18.78 7.00
N TYR A 39 -26.95 -19.66 7.69
CA TYR A 39 -27.16 -21.11 7.67
C TYR A 39 -28.15 -21.61 8.73
N ASP A 40 -28.44 -20.80 9.75
CA ASP A 40 -29.42 -21.15 10.79
C ASP A 40 -30.88 -21.00 10.31
N LYS A 41 -31.08 -20.38 9.15
CA LYS A 41 -32.40 -20.16 8.56
C LYS A 41 -32.74 -21.32 7.62
N SER A 42 -33.97 -21.82 7.70
CA SER A 42 -34.51 -22.80 6.73
C SER A 42 -34.76 -22.12 5.37
N MET A 43 -33.68 -21.74 4.68
CA MET A 43 -33.69 -21.05 3.40
C MET A 43 -33.20 -22.00 2.30
N ASN A 44 -33.67 -21.78 1.07
CA ASN A 44 -33.11 -22.51 -0.07
C ASN A 44 -31.66 -22.07 -0.33
N ARG A 45 -30.93 -22.87 -1.11
CA ARG A 45 -29.50 -22.65 -1.39
C ARG A 45 -29.20 -21.23 -1.91
N ASP A 46 -29.97 -20.76 -2.89
CA ASP A 46 -29.71 -19.48 -3.57
C ASP A 46 -29.85 -18.28 -2.62
N ILE A 47 -30.80 -18.36 -1.67
CA ILE A 47 -30.96 -17.31 -0.66
C ILE A 47 -29.78 -17.32 0.33
N VAL A 48 -29.29 -18.49 0.73
CA VAL A 48 -28.10 -18.60 1.60
C VAL A 48 -26.88 -18.00 0.90
N GLU A 49 -26.67 -18.31 -0.38
CA GLU A 49 -25.56 -17.76 -1.18
C GLU A 49 -25.63 -16.22 -1.25
N THR A 50 -26.80 -15.67 -1.57
CA THR A 50 -27.02 -14.21 -1.62
C THR A 50 -26.81 -13.53 -0.25
N CYS A 51 -27.18 -14.22 0.83
CA CYS A 51 -26.97 -13.76 2.20
C CYS A 51 -25.47 -13.67 2.53
N VAL A 52 -24.71 -14.74 2.27
CA VAL A 52 -23.25 -14.79 2.49
C VAL A 52 -22.53 -13.76 1.64
N GLU A 53 -22.90 -13.61 0.37
CA GLU A 53 -22.35 -12.57 -0.50
C GLU A 53 -22.55 -11.17 0.07
N SER A 54 -23.74 -10.90 0.62
CA SER A 54 -24.05 -9.62 1.26
C SER A 54 -23.23 -9.39 2.53
N CYS A 55 -23.03 -10.42 3.36
CA CYS A 55 -22.13 -10.38 4.51
C CYS A 55 -20.66 -10.10 4.13
N ASN A 56 -20.24 -10.52 2.92
CA ASN A 56 -18.86 -10.34 2.43
C ASN A 56 -18.60 -8.95 1.82
N LYS A 57 -19.63 -8.20 1.41
CA LYS A 57 -19.47 -6.86 0.81
C LYS A 57 -18.59 -5.90 1.64
N PRO A 58 -18.72 -5.78 2.97
CA PRO A 58 -17.87 -4.91 3.77
C PRO A 58 -16.38 -5.29 3.71
N VAL A 59 -16.06 -6.60 3.73
CA VAL A 59 -14.68 -7.09 3.63
C VAL A 59 -14.10 -6.73 2.26
N LYS A 60 -14.81 -7.07 1.17
CA LYS A 60 -14.37 -6.71 -0.20
C LYS A 60 -14.12 -5.21 -0.35
N ASN A 61 -15.03 -4.39 0.17
CA ASN A 61 -14.90 -2.93 0.12
C ASN A 61 -13.71 -2.43 0.96
N ALA A 62 -13.49 -2.98 2.15
CA ALA A 62 -12.36 -2.62 3.00
C ALA A 62 -11.01 -2.96 2.34
N SER A 63 -10.91 -4.15 1.73
CA SER A 63 -9.72 -4.57 0.98
C SER A 63 -9.47 -3.68 -0.24
N ASN A 64 -10.51 -3.34 -1.01
CA ASN A 64 -10.36 -2.44 -2.16
C ASN A 64 -9.86 -1.05 -1.75
N ILE A 65 -10.35 -0.52 -0.62
CA ILE A 65 -9.90 0.77 -0.09
C ILE A 65 -8.41 0.72 0.29
N LEU A 66 -7.97 -0.36 0.97
CA LEU A 66 -6.55 -0.55 1.30
C LEU A 66 -5.69 -0.63 0.03
N GLN A 67 -6.10 -1.46 -0.92
CA GLN A 67 -5.39 -1.65 -2.17
C GLN A 67 -5.23 -0.32 -2.92
N ASN A 68 -6.29 0.46 -3.03
CA ASN A 68 -6.22 1.77 -3.71
C ASN A 68 -5.24 2.74 -3.04
N GLU A 69 -5.17 2.77 -1.71
CA GLU A 69 -4.21 3.62 -0.99
C GLU A 69 -2.76 3.16 -1.24
N LEU A 70 -2.51 1.85 -1.25
CA LEU A 70 -1.19 1.27 -1.52
C LEU A 70 -0.78 1.46 -2.99
N ASP A 71 -1.70 1.31 -3.93
CA ASP A 71 -1.46 1.54 -5.37
C ASP A 71 -1.10 2.99 -5.65
N ASN A 72 -1.82 3.93 -5.01
CA ASN A 72 -1.52 5.35 -5.13
C ASN A 72 -0.12 5.69 -4.57
N LEU A 73 0.25 5.11 -3.43
CA LEU A 73 1.57 5.26 -2.84
C LEU A 73 2.66 4.70 -3.76
N GLN A 74 2.46 3.49 -4.29
CA GLN A 74 3.39 2.86 -5.23
C GLN A 74 3.55 3.68 -6.52
N ALA A 75 2.47 4.23 -7.06
CA ALA A 75 2.51 5.07 -8.24
C ALA A 75 3.29 6.38 -8.00
N GLN A 76 3.18 6.98 -6.81
CA GLN A 76 3.95 8.15 -6.42
C GLN A 76 5.45 7.82 -6.28
N LEU A 77 5.78 6.71 -5.63
CA LEU A 77 7.16 6.21 -5.52
C LEU A 77 7.79 5.96 -6.88
N ASN A 78 7.08 5.32 -7.80
CA ASN A 78 7.57 5.05 -9.16
C ASN A 78 7.89 6.36 -9.91
N ARG A 79 6.98 7.34 -9.88
CA ARG A 79 7.22 8.67 -10.49
C ARG A 79 8.41 9.39 -9.85
N CYS A 80 8.57 9.25 -8.54
CA CYS A 80 9.68 9.83 -7.82
C CYS A 80 11.02 9.19 -8.22
N GLY A 81 11.07 7.86 -8.37
CA GLY A 81 12.23 7.15 -8.91
C GLY A 81 12.60 7.58 -10.33
N MET A 82 11.60 7.76 -11.21
CA MET A 82 11.81 8.31 -12.55
C MET A 82 12.39 9.73 -12.49
N THR A 83 11.86 10.59 -11.61
CA THR A 83 12.39 11.95 -11.41
C THR A 83 13.85 11.92 -10.94
N CYS A 84 14.21 10.97 -10.07
CA CYS A 84 15.60 10.79 -9.64
C CYS A 84 16.51 10.41 -10.80
N PHE A 85 16.06 9.51 -11.66
CA PHE A 85 16.78 9.13 -12.87
C PHE A 85 16.97 10.32 -13.81
N ASP A 86 15.89 11.05 -14.12
CA ASP A 86 15.94 12.22 -15.00
C ASP A 86 16.92 13.29 -14.48
N LYS A 87 16.93 13.55 -13.16
CA LYS A 87 17.86 14.50 -12.54
C LYS A 87 19.33 14.04 -12.64
N ALA A 88 19.58 12.74 -12.54
CA ALA A 88 20.92 12.20 -12.71
C ALA A 88 21.35 12.33 -14.19
N THR A 89 20.48 11.92 -15.12
CA THR A 89 20.70 12.06 -16.56
C THR A 89 20.91 13.51 -17.00
N GLN A 90 20.17 14.48 -16.47
CA GLN A 90 20.38 15.90 -16.76
C GLN A 90 21.77 16.40 -16.34
N LYS A 91 22.34 15.82 -15.28
CA LYS A 91 23.64 16.23 -14.75
C LYS A 91 24.82 15.55 -15.47
N PHE A 92 24.69 14.27 -15.78
CA PHE A 92 25.79 13.46 -16.31
C PHE A 92 25.69 13.19 -17.82
N GLY A 93 24.53 13.44 -18.43
CA GLY A 93 24.23 13.17 -19.83
C GLY A 93 23.30 11.96 -20.03
N PRO A 94 22.78 11.75 -21.24
CA PRO A 94 21.84 10.66 -21.53
C PRO A 94 22.51 9.32 -21.85
N ASP A 95 23.85 9.26 -21.95
CA ASP A 95 24.58 8.10 -22.45
C ASP A 95 25.55 7.55 -21.38
N PRO A 96 25.09 6.59 -20.55
CA PRO A 96 25.91 6.00 -19.49
C PRO A 96 27.18 5.30 -19.99
N VAL A 97 27.23 4.87 -21.26
CA VAL A 97 28.40 4.19 -21.84
C VAL A 97 29.59 5.14 -21.99
N LYS A 98 29.31 6.45 -22.06
CA LYS A 98 30.34 7.50 -22.14
C LYS A 98 30.84 7.95 -20.78
N TYR A 99 30.29 7.42 -19.68
CA TYR A 99 30.71 7.82 -18.35
C TYR A 99 32.10 7.25 -18.03
N THR A 100 32.97 8.10 -17.49
CA THR A 100 34.16 7.66 -16.77
C THR A 100 33.76 6.88 -15.52
N GLU A 101 34.69 6.08 -14.96
CA GLU A 101 34.44 5.35 -13.72
C GLU A 101 34.00 6.25 -12.56
N ILE A 102 34.58 7.46 -12.48
CA ILE A 102 34.21 8.46 -11.46
C ILE A 102 32.78 8.97 -11.69
N GLN A 103 32.41 9.27 -12.93
CA GLN A 103 31.05 9.71 -13.28
C GLN A 103 30.01 8.63 -12.99
N SER A 104 30.33 7.36 -13.29
CA SER A 104 29.45 6.23 -13.00
C SER A 104 29.19 6.10 -11.48
N LYS A 105 30.23 6.15 -10.65
CA LYS A 105 30.08 6.12 -9.18
C LYS A 105 29.28 7.29 -8.64
N GLU A 106 29.50 8.51 -9.16
CA GLU A 106 28.74 9.69 -8.73
C GLU A 106 27.28 9.68 -9.25
N PHE A 107 27.02 9.08 -10.41
CA PHE A 107 25.67 8.84 -10.93
C PHE A 107 24.90 7.89 -9.99
N ASP A 108 25.48 6.74 -9.65
CA ASP A 108 24.88 5.76 -8.73
C ASP A 108 24.62 6.36 -7.35
N LYS A 109 25.59 7.11 -6.82
CA LYS A 109 25.45 7.82 -5.54
C LYS A 109 24.33 8.86 -5.58
N GLN A 110 24.18 9.59 -6.68
CA GLN A 110 23.09 10.54 -6.85
C GLN A 110 21.72 9.84 -6.89
N LEU A 111 21.61 8.72 -7.61
CA LEU A 111 20.39 7.91 -7.63
C LEU A 111 20.04 7.41 -6.22
N LEU A 112 21.02 6.85 -5.51
CA LEU A 112 20.83 6.33 -4.15
C LEU A 112 20.38 7.42 -3.17
N ASN A 113 21.05 8.58 -3.19
CA ASN A 113 20.69 9.70 -2.32
C ASN A 113 19.28 10.24 -2.62
N CYS A 114 18.93 10.34 -3.91
CA CYS A 114 17.61 10.77 -4.32
C CYS A 114 16.52 9.74 -3.92
N ALA A 115 16.79 8.45 -4.10
CA ALA A 115 15.90 7.37 -3.68
C ALA A 115 15.72 7.35 -2.15
N CYS A 116 16.77 7.60 -1.36
CA CYS A 116 16.67 7.77 0.09
C CYS A 116 15.70 8.91 0.46
N SER A 117 15.86 10.09 -0.14
CA SER A 117 14.97 11.24 0.10
C SER A 117 13.53 10.92 -0.30
N CYS A 118 13.36 10.25 -1.44
CA CYS A 118 12.06 9.83 -1.92
C CYS A 118 11.34 8.96 -0.88
N VAL A 119 12.01 7.92 -0.41
CA VAL A 119 11.47 7.02 0.62
C VAL A 119 11.18 7.76 1.92
N ASP A 120 12.09 8.63 2.38
CA ASP A 120 11.87 9.41 3.59
C ASP A 120 10.61 10.27 3.51
N ASP A 121 10.36 10.90 2.36
CA ASP A 121 9.18 11.74 2.17
C ASP A 121 7.90 10.93 2.06
N HIS A 122 7.92 9.76 1.43
CA HIS A 122 6.75 8.89 1.30
C HIS A 122 6.42 8.17 2.62
N ILE A 123 7.41 7.80 3.43
CA ILE A 123 7.20 7.26 4.78
C ILE A 123 6.43 8.27 5.65
N LYS A 124 6.73 9.57 5.53
CA LYS A 124 6.00 10.64 6.25
C LYS A 124 4.53 10.75 5.85
N LEU A 125 4.12 10.19 4.70
CA LEU A 125 2.72 10.17 4.25
C LEU A 125 1.91 9.02 4.87
N LEU A 126 2.57 7.96 5.34
CA LEU A 126 1.90 6.76 5.86
C LEU A 126 0.92 7.05 7.02
N PRO A 127 1.21 7.95 7.99
CA PRO A 127 0.24 8.30 9.03
C PRO A 127 -1.07 8.89 8.48
N ASN A 128 -1.00 9.67 7.39
CA ASN A 128 -2.17 10.24 6.75
C ASN A 128 -2.96 9.18 5.96
N ILE A 129 -2.27 8.27 5.28
CA ILE A 129 -2.89 7.09 4.64
C ILE A 129 -3.65 6.28 5.69
N ARG A 130 -2.98 5.95 6.80
CA ARG A 130 -3.56 5.26 7.94
C ARG A 130 -4.86 5.92 8.41
N LYS A 131 -4.84 7.25 8.60
CA LYS A 131 -6.03 8.00 9.02
C LYS A 131 -7.20 7.81 8.04
N ARG A 132 -6.96 7.95 6.73
CA ARG A 132 -8.00 7.76 5.70
C ARG A 132 -8.57 6.34 5.67
N LEU A 133 -7.73 5.33 5.88
CA LEU A 133 -8.17 3.93 6.01
C LEU A 133 -9.11 3.77 7.20
N ILE A 134 -8.69 4.26 8.37
CA ILE A 134 -9.47 4.19 9.62
C ILE A 134 -10.82 4.88 9.46
N ASP A 135 -10.83 6.11 8.98
CA ASP A 135 -12.05 6.89 8.77
C ASP A 135 -13.01 6.15 7.82
N SER A 136 -12.47 5.52 6.78
CA SER A 136 -13.25 4.73 5.82
C SER A 136 -13.81 3.45 6.42
N TYR A 137 -13.14 2.84 7.40
CA TYR A 137 -13.53 1.57 8.00
C TYR A 137 -14.58 1.69 9.10
N GLN A 138 -14.73 2.88 9.70
CA GLN A 138 -15.76 3.10 10.71
C GLN A 138 -17.16 2.69 10.24
N LYS A 139 -17.47 2.88 8.96
CA LYS A 139 -18.79 2.50 8.38
C LYS A 139 -19.05 0.99 8.33
N PHE A 140 -18.01 0.16 8.38
CA PHE A 140 -18.12 -1.31 8.39
C PHE A 140 -18.16 -1.88 9.82
N LEU A 141 -17.79 -1.06 10.80
CA LEU A 141 -17.71 -1.44 12.21
C LEU A 141 -18.87 -0.95 13.06
N LYS A 142 -19.69 -0.02 12.55
CA LYS A 142 -21.06 0.20 13.05
C LYS A 142 -21.85 -1.09 12.90
#